data_AF-A0A4Y4B5Y7-F1
#
_entry.id   AF-A0A4Y4B5Y7-F1
#
_cell.length_a   1.000
_cell.length_b   1.000
_cell.length_c   1.000
_cell.angle_alpha   90.00
_cell.angle_beta   90.00
_cell.angle_gamma   90.00
#
_symmetry.space_group_name_H-M   'P 1'
#
loop_
_entity.id
_entity.type
_entity.pdbx_description
1 polymer ?
#
loop_
_entity_poly.entity_id
_entity_poly.type
_entity_poly.pdbx_seq_one_letter_code
_entity_poly.pdbx_strand_id
1 'polypeptide(L)' 'MIDGAVAYARERGASAIEGYPVDNGGEKVNPTMAYVGTRALFESAGFVKAADTGSVLDGFPRVLMRLDLGASTMSSKKA' A
#
# COMPACT_ATOMS: atom_id res chain seq x y z
N MET A 1 9.71 -3.16 -6.05
CA MET A 1 8.46 -3.73 -6.61
C MET A 1 7.27 -2.79 -6.40
N ILE A 2 6.98 -2.36 -5.16
CA ILE A 2 5.89 -1.41 -4.90
C ILE A 2 6.09 -0.08 -5.63
N ASP A 3 7.29 0.49 -5.62
CA ASP A 3 7.55 1.78 -6.29
C ASP A 3 7.23 1.77 -7.79
N GLY A 4 7.49 0.65 -8.48
CA GLY A 4 7.15 0.49 -9.89
C GLY A 4 5.64 0.46 -10.13
N ALA A 5 4.89 -0.24 -9.26
CA ALA A 5 3.43 -0.22 -9.30
C ALA A 5 2.86 1.17 -9.02
N VAL A 6 3.47 1.91 -8.08
CA VAL A 6 3.11 3.30 -7.78
C VAL A 6 3.36 4.22 -8.96
N ALA A 7 4.54 4.16 -9.57
CA ALA A 7 4.88 4.95 -10.75
C ALA A 7 3.89 4.68 -11.89
N TYR A 8 3.61 3.41 -12.18
CA TYR A 8 2.68 3.00 -13.21
C TYR A 8 1.25 3.49 -12.97
N ALA A 9 0.76 3.42 -11.73
CA ALA A 9 -0.57 3.91 -11.37
C ALA A 9 -0.66 5.44 -11.52
N ARG A 10 0.39 6.17 -11.12
CA ARG A 10 0.48 7.62 -11.28
C ARG A 10 0.44 8.04 -12.75
N GLU A 11 1.22 7.39 -13.61
CA GLU A 11 1.23 7.65 -15.06
C GLU A 11 -0.15 7.46 -15.70
N ARG A 12 -0.97 6.56 -15.14
CA ARG A 12 -2.33 6.30 -15.59
C ARG A 12 -3.39 7.19 -14.96
N GLY A 13 -2.99 8.15 -14.12
CA GLY A 13 -3.91 9.07 -13.46
C GLY A 13 -4.77 8.42 -12.38
N ALA A 14 -4.31 7.31 -11.78
CA ALA A 14 -5.00 6.74 -10.62
C ALA A 14 -5.00 7.74 -9.45
N SER A 15 -6.11 7.85 -8.74
CA SER A 15 -6.24 8.73 -7.57
C SER A 15 -5.62 8.16 -6.31
N ALA A 16 -5.51 6.83 -6.22
CA ALA A 16 -4.92 6.11 -5.10
C ALA A 16 -4.55 4.67 -5.47
N ILE A 17 -3.77 4.02 -4.62
CA ILE A 17 -3.53 2.57 -4.63
C ILE A 17 -3.92 1.98 -3.28
N GLU A 18 -4.52 0.80 -3.33
CA GLU A 18 -4.84 0.00 -2.16
C GLU A 18 -4.09 -1.33 -2.19
N GLY A 19 -3.52 -1.69 -1.05
CA GLY A 19 -2.82 -2.94 -0.80
C GLY A 19 -3.38 -3.64 0.43
N TYR A 20 -3.22 -4.96 0.47
CA TYR A 20 -3.80 -5.78 1.53
C TYR A 20 -2.73 -6.75 2.11
N PRO A 21 -1.67 -6.23 2.74
CA PRO A 21 -0.62 -7.06 3.33
C PRO A 21 -1.06 -7.72 4.64
N VAL A 22 -0.24 -8.64 5.15
CA VAL A 22 -0.34 -9.11 6.53
C VAL A 22 0.21 -8.06 7.50
N ASP A 23 -0.48 -7.86 8.62
CA ASP A 23 0.01 -7.12 9.79
C ASP A 23 0.64 -8.13 10.76
N ASN A 24 1.93 -8.40 10.54
CA ASN A 24 2.70 -9.41 11.25
C ASN A 24 3.34 -8.89 12.56
N GLY A 25 3.10 -7.64 12.96
CA GLY A 25 3.70 -7.08 14.18
C GLY A 25 5.24 -7.12 14.22
N GLY A 26 5.91 -7.26 13.09
CA GLY A 26 7.37 -7.44 13.00
C GLY A 26 7.86 -8.89 13.12
N GLU A 27 6.96 -9.86 13.27
CA GLU A 27 7.28 -11.29 13.29
C GLU A 27 7.71 -11.81 11.91
N LYS A 28 8.49 -12.89 11.87
CA LYS A 28 8.86 -13.48 10.58
C LYS A 28 7.67 -14.16 9.94
N VAL A 29 7.36 -13.79 8.70
CA VAL A 29 6.33 -14.45 7.89
C VAL A 29 6.96 -15.64 7.16
N ASN A 30 6.20 -16.74 7.03
CA ASN A 30 6.58 -17.87 6.21
C ASN A 30 6.85 -17.40 4.76
N PRO A 31 8.04 -17.64 4.18
CA PRO A 31 8.38 -17.20 2.84
C PRO A 31 7.38 -17.66 1.76
N THR A 32 6.77 -18.83 1.92
CA THR A 32 5.73 -19.34 1.00
C THR A 32 4.48 -18.45 0.99
N MET A 33 4.20 -17.76 2.10
CA MET A 33 3.01 -16.92 2.29
C MET A 33 3.32 -15.42 2.16
N ALA A 34 4.57 -15.04 1.88
CA ALA A 34 5.02 -13.65 1.83
C ALA A 34 4.62 -12.89 0.53
N TYR A 35 3.91 -13.54 -0.40
CA TYR A 35 3.54 -12.93 -1.68
C TYR A 35 2.61 -11.71 -1.55
N VAL A 36 1.87 -11.60 -0.43
CA VAL A 36 1.03 -10.43 -0.13
C VAL A 36 1.82 -9.23 0.44
N GLY A 37 3.09 -9.45 0.80
CA GLY A 37 3.91 -8.47 1.50
C GLY A 37 3.48 -8.24 2.95
N THR A 38 4.28 -7.45 3.67
CA THR A 38 4.01 -7.09 5.08
C THR A 38 3.57 -5.64 5.19
N ARG A 39 2.84 -5.31 6.25
CA ARG A 39 2.43 -3.94 6.56
C ARG A 39 3.62 -2.97 6.54
N ALA A 40 4.74 -3.35 7.17
CA ALA A 40 5.95 -2.54 7.21
C ALA A 40 6.52 -2.22 5.82
N LEU A 41 6.43 -3.17 4.87
CA LEU A 41 6.87 -2.95 3.49
C LEU A 41 6.00 -1.86 2.81
N PHE A 42 4.69 -1.89 3.03
CA PHE A 42 3.78 -0.87 2.50
C PHE A 42 3.99 0.49 3.18
N GLU A 43 4.20 0.52 4.50
CA GLU A 43 4.53 1.73 5.25
C GLU A 43 5.82 2.38 4.72
N SER A 44 6.86 1.57 4.42
CA SER A 44 8.10 2.10 3.82
C SER A 44 7.92 2.71 2.43
N ALA A 45 6.85 2.33 1.72
CA ALA A 45 6.47 2.88 0.42
C ALA A 45 5.48 4.06 0.53
N GLY A 46 5.21 4.54 1.75
CA GLY A 46 4.35 5.71 2.01
C GLY A 46 2.86 5.38 2.11
N PHE A 47 2.47 4.11 2.11
CA PHE A 47 1.08 3.73 2.37
C PHE A 47 0.76 3.88 3.85
N VAL A 48 -0.50 4.21 4.15
CA VAL A 48 -1.03 4.27 5.51
C VAL A 48 -2.13 3.23 5.70
N LYS A 49 -2.28 2.71 6.92
CA LYS A 49 -3.40 1.82 7.24
C LYS A 49 -4.71 2.60 7.16
N ALA A 50 -5.60 2.17 6.27
CA ALA A 50 -6.92 2.78 6.07
C ALA A 50 -8.03 2.03 6.82
N ALA A 51 -7.92 0.70 6.95
CA ALA A 51 -8.90 -0.10 7.70
C ALA A 51 -8.33 -1.45 8.15
N ASP A 52 -8.95 -2.00 9.19
CA ASP A 52 -8.87 -3.43 9.50
C ASP A 52 -9.70 -4.25 8.49
N THR A 53 -9.34 -5.52 8.31
CA THR A 53 -10.15 -6.46 7.52
C THR A 53 -10.48 -7.70 8.35
N GLY A 54 -11.46 -8.49 7.90
CA GLY A 54 -11.74 -9.81 8.46
C GLY A 54 -10.86 -10.94 7.89
N SER A 55 -9.91 -10.63 7.00
CA SER A 55 -9.08 -11.63 6.32
C SER A 55 -7.87 -11.97 7.16
N VAL A 56 -7.56 -13.26 7.27
CA VAL A 56 -6.36 -13.79 7.94
C VAL A 56 -5.58 -14.63 6.95
N LEU A 57 -4.25 -14.52 6.98
CA LEU A 57 -3.35 -15.35 6.19
C LEU A 57 -2.20 -15.83 7.07
N ASP A 58 -2.01 -17.15 7.12
CA ASP A 58 -0.94 -17.79 7.91
C ASP A 58 -0.92 -17.34 9.39
N GLY A 59 -2.12 -17.18 9.98
CA GLY A 59 -2.28 -16.72 11.36
C GLY A 59 -2.19 -15.21 11.57
N PHE A 60 -1.78 -14.44 10.54
CA PHE A 60 -1.68 -12.98 10.63
C PHE A 60 -2.91 -12.28 10.03
N PRO A 61 -3.47 -11.26 10.71
CA PRO A 61 -4.54 -10.45 10.15
C PRO A 61 -4.04 -9.68 8.93
N ARG A 62 -4.94 -9.41 7.99
CA ARG A 62 -4.67 -8.53 6.86
C ARG A 62 -5.31 -7.18 7.10
N VAL A 63 -4.62 -6.14 6.67
CA VAL A 63 -5.07 -4.74 6.80
C VAL A 63 -5.16 -4.10 5.43
N LEU A 64 -6.10 -3.18 5.27
CA LEU A 64 -6.14 -2.32 4.10
C LEU A 64 -5.12 -1.20 4.29
N MET A 65 -4.15 -1.13 3.38
CA MET A 65 -3.18 -0.06 3.27
C MET A 65 -3.50 0.78 2.04
N ARG A 66 -3.49 2.10 2.16
CA ARG A 66 -3.82 3.03 1.08
C ARG A 66 -2.71 4.06 0.89
N LEU A 67 -2.38 4.33 -0.37
CA LEU A 67 -1.55 5.46 -0.79
C LEU A 67 -2.40 6.34 -1.70
N ASP A 68 -2.71 7.56 -1.26
CA ASP A 68 -3.33 8.55 -2.12
C ASP A 68 -2.29 9.14 -3.09
N LEU A 69 -2.69 9.31 -4.35
CA LEU A 69 -1.85 9.78 -5.44
C LEU A 69 -2.23 11.18 -5.96
N GLY A 70 -3.32 11.78 -5.46
CA GLY A 70 -3.72 13.18 -5.75
C GLY A 70 -3.41 14.12 -4.58
N ALA A 71 -2.92 15.35 -4.77
CA ALA A 71 -2.97 16.21 -5.95
C ALA A 71 -1.59 16.72 -6.40
N SER A 72 -1.30 16.61 -7.71
CA SER A 72 -0.68 17.75 -8.41
C SER A 72 -1.79 18.78 -8.58
N THR A 73 -1.94 19.67 -7.59
CA THR A 73 -2.71 20.89 -7.82
C THR A 73 -1.94 21.65 -8.89
N MET A 74 -2.53 21.78 -10.08
CA MET A 74 -2.04 22.72 -11.07
C MET A 74 -1.85 24.08 -10.39
N SER A 75 -0.60 24.49 -10.18
CA SER A 75 -0.29 25.91 -10.04
C SER A 75 -0.44 26.51 -11.44
N SER A 76 -1.69 26.76 -11.83
CA SER A 76 -1.98 27.68 -12.91
C SER A 76 -1.56 29.05 -12.40
N LYS A 77 -0.35 29.45 -12.77
CA LYS A 77 0.12 30.83 -12.67
C LYS A 77 -0.82 31.68 -13.52
N LYS A 78 -1.75 32.39 -12.89
CA LYS A 78 -2.60 33.37 -13.54
C LYS A 78 -1.79 34.65 -13.75
N ALA A 79 -1.83 35.10 -15.01
CA ALA A 79 -1.27 36.29 -15.65
C ALA A 79 -0.78 37.44 -14.75
#